data_AF-J9DXW3-F1
#
_entry.id   AF-J9DXW3-F1
#
_cell.length_a   1.000
_cell.length_b   1.000
_cell.length_c   1.000
_cell.angle_alpha   90.00
_cell.angle_beta   90.00
_cell.angle_gamma   90.00
#
_symmetry.space_group_name_H-M   'P 1'
#
loop_
_entity.id
_entity.type
_entity.pdbx_description
1 polymer ?
#
loop_
_entity_poly.entity_id
_entity_poly.type
_entity_poly.pdbx_seq_one_letter_code
_entity_poly.pdbx_strand_id
1 'polypeptide(L)'
;FVIEVPKKKRKDAGKTGLIISETVDQSIEKMQLKSVPFPYTTVEDYEIVVRQPLGKEWNPQRIHMKLIQPQIVTKAGRIIKPLDKSILEDESGDEK
;
A
#
# COMPACT_ATOMS: atom_id res chain seq x y z
N PHE A 1 18.01 -5.82 8.66
CA PHE A 1 18.05 -4.40 9.03
C PHE A 1 16.79 -4.10 9.84
N VAL A 2 16.92 -3.92 11.16
CA VAL A 2 15.82 -3.47 12.02
C VAL A 2 15.96 -1.96 12.10
N ILE A 3 15.04 -1.23 11.49
CA ILE A 3 15.00 0.23 11.63
C ILE A 3 14.35 0.49 12.98
N GLU A 4 15.15 0.87 13.98
CA GLU A 4 14.65 1.43 15.22
C GLU A 4 14.03 2.79 14.90
N VAL A 5 12.71 2.81 14.69
CA VAL A 5 11.98 4.07 14.49
C VAL A 5 11.99 4.83 15.81
N PRO A 6 12.55 6.06 15.85
CA PRO A 6 12.56 6.85 17.07
C PRO A 6 11.11 7.13 17.47
N LYS A 7 10.73 6.77 18.71
CA LYS A 7 9.40 7.03 19.25
C LYS A 7 9.09 8.52 19.09
N LYS A 8 8.14 8.84 18.20
CA LYS A 8 7.72 10.22 17.93
C LYS A 8 7.25 10.84 19.24
N LYS A 9 7.95 11.88 19.69
CA LYS A 9 7.58 12.60 20.91
C LYS A 9 6.18 13.19 20.72
N ARG A 10 5.28 12.81 21.62
CA ARG A 10 3.90 13.28 21.66
C ARG A 10 3.85 14.79 21.93
N LYS A 11 3.06 15.53 21.13
CA LYS A 11 2.93 16.99 21.27
C LYS A 11 2.14 17.40 22.52
N ASP A 12 1.41 16.46 23.11
CA ASP A 12 0.43 16.64 24.17
C ASP A 12 0.92 16.20 25.55
N ALA A 13 2.14 15.65 25.66
CA ALA A 13 2.69 15.10 26.91
C ALA A 13 2.77 16.08 28.09
N GLY A 14 2.76 17.39 27.84
CA GLY A 14 2.81 18.43 28.88
C GLY A 14 1.47 19.12 29.17
N LYS A 15 0.36 18.65 28.60
CA LYS A 15 -0.95 19.30 28.78
C LYS A 15 -1.62 18.85 30.09
N THR A 16 -2.03 19.82 30.90
CA THR A 16 -2.78 19.56 32.14
C THR A 16 -4.14 18.93 31.83
N GLY A 17 -4.51 17.88 32.57
CA GLY A 17 -5.83 17.22 32.45
C GLY A 17 -5.89 16.04 31.48
N LEU A 18 -4.80 15.68 30.80
CA LEU A 18 -4.73 14.52 29.91
C LEU A 18 -3.73 13.48 30.43
N ILE A 19 -4.24 12.31 30.83
CA ILE A 19 -3.42 11.17 31.24
C ILE A 19 -3.75 10.00 30.30
N ILE A 20 -2.74 9.47 29.62
CA ILE A 20 -2.87 8.36 28.65
C ILE A 20 -1.95 7.23 29.09
N SER A 21 -2.49 6.01 29.15
CA SER A 21 -1.69 4.81 29.41
C SER A 21 -0.84 4.45 28.19
N GLU A 22 0.45 4.19 28.40
CA GLU A 22 1.41 3.84 27.33
C GLU A 22 1.79 2.34 27.35
N THR A 23 0.93 1.51 27.95
CA THR A 23 1.09 0.06 28.00
C THR A 23 0.86 -0.56 26.62
N VAL A 24 1.73 -1.49 26.21
CA VAL A 24 1.57 -2.24 24.95
C VAL A 24 0.54 -3.35 25.12
N ASP A 25 -0.37 -3.47 24.16
CA ASP A 25 -1.36 -4.56 24.11
C ASP A 25 -0.86 -5.71 23.21
N GLN A 26 -0.74 -6.90 23.80
CA GLN A 26 -0.29 -8.12 23.13
C GLN A 26 -1.25 -8.60 22.03
N SER A 27 -2.53 -8.23 22.09
CA SER A 27 -3.51 -8.58 21.07
C SER A 27 -3.28 -7.80 19.78
N ILE A 28 -2.97 -6.50 19.91
CA ILE A 28 -2.70 -5.59 18.80
C ILE A 28 -1.34 -5.88 18.17
N GLU A 29 -0.34 -6.20 18.99
CA GLU A 29 1.02 -6.53 18.54
C GLU A 29 1.03 -7.67 17.51
N LYS A 30 0.14 -8.65 17.65
CA LYS A 30 0.03 -9.78 16.71
C LYS A 30 -0.46 -9.38 15.32
N MET A 31 -1.26 -8.33 15.22
CA MET A 31 -1.82 -7.82 13.97
C MET A 31 -0.90 -6.78 13.31
N GLN A 32 -0.01 -6.16 14.09
CA GLN A 32 0.97 -5.20 13.60
C GLN A 32 2.14 -5.88 12.88
N LEU A 33 2.74 -5.15 11.96
CA LEU A 33 3.91 -5.61 11.22
C LEU A 33 5.17 -5.44 12.07
N LYS A 34 6.04 -6.45 12.03
CA LYS A 34 7.35 -6.41 12.71
C LYS A 34 8.36 -5.50 12.00
N SER A 35 8.21 -5.32 10.69
CA SER A 35 9.09 -4.51 9.86
C SER A 35 8.36 -4.02 8.61
N VAL A 36 8.88 -2.95 8.01
CA VAL A 36 8.38 -2.42 6.74
C VAL A 36 8.68 -3.42 5.60
N PRO A 37 7.70 -3.76 4.76
CA PRO A 37 7.91 -4.68 3.65
C PRO A 37 8.65 -4.00 2.47
N PHE A 38 9.45 -4.78 1.74
CA PHE A 38 9.98 -4.37 0.44
C PHE A 38 8.80 -4.08 -0.52
N PRO A 39 8.78 -3.00 -1.32
CA PRO A 39 9.88 -2.09 -1.71
C PRO A 39 10.00 -0.80 -0.89
N TYR A 40 9.30 -0.67 0.25
CA TYR A 40 9.27 0.57 1.01
C TYR A 40 10.46 0.71 1.95
N THR A 41 10.94 1.94 2.11
CA THR A 41 12.08 2.28 2.97
C THR A 41 11.63 2.86 4.31
N THR A 42 10.54 3.63 4.31
CA THR A 42 10.01 4.35 5.48
C THR A 42 8.66 3.79 5.91
N VAL A 43 8.38 3.83 7.21
CA VAL A 43 7.05 3.48 7.76
C VAL A 43 5.97 4.43 7.22
N GLU A 44 6.27 5.73 7.14
CA GLU A 44 5.32 6.74 6.67
C GLU A 44 4.86 6.46 5.22
N ASP A 45 5.79 6.08 4.34
CA ASP A 45 5.47 5.73 2.94
C ASP A 45 4.53 4.52 2.87
N TYR A 46 4.80 3.50 3.67
CA TYR A 46 3.97 2.30 3.74
C TYR A 46 2.57 2.60 4.28
N GLU A 47 2.47 3.36 5.37
CA GLU A 47 1.20 3.73 5.99
C GLU A 47 0.34 4.57 5.05
N ILE A 48 0.92 5.49 4.28
CA ILE A 48 0.20 6.29 3.28
C ILE A 48 -0.48 5.39 2.25
N VAL A 49 0.22 4.37 1.75
CA VAL A 49 -0.32 3.44 0.74
C VAL A 49 -1.45 2.59 1.31
N VAL A 50 -1.28 2.03 2.52
CA VAL A 50 -2.26 1.11 3.12
C VAL A 50 -3.47 1.83 3.71
N ARG A 51 -3.39 3.14 3.92
CA ARG A 51 -4.46 3.95 4.51
C ARG A 51 -5.79 3.87 3.75
N GLN A 52 -5.79 3.64 2.43
CA GLN A 52 -7.01 3.61 1.64
C GLN A 52 -7.64 2.21 1.63
N PRO A 53 -8.91 2.04 2.08
CA PRO A 53 -9.60 0.76 1.98
C PRO A 53 -9.99 0.45 0.53
N LEU A 54 -9.90 -0.82 0.14
CA LEU A 54 -10.23 -1.29 -1.22
C LEU A 54 -11.66 -1.83 -1.37
N GLY A 55 -12.38 -2.07 -0.28
CA GLY A 55 -13.71 -2.69 -0.31
C GLY A 55 -14.78 -1.86 -1.03
N LYS A 56 -15.86 -2.54 -1.43
CA LYS A 56 -17.01 -1.94 -2.15
C LYS A 56 -17.87 -1.05 -1.24
N GLU A 57 -17.77 -1.27 0.06
CA GLU A 57 -18.48 -0.52 1.11
C GLU A 57 -17.93 0.91 1.23
N TRP A 58 -16.64 1.09 0.94
CA TRP A 58 -15.95 2.38 1.08
C TRP A 58 -15.73 3.11 -0.25
N ASN A 59 -15.87 2.43 -1.40
CA ASN A 59 -15.62 3.00 -2.71
C ASN A 59 -16.81 2.80 -3.66
N PRO A 60 -17.13 3.78 -4.53
CA PRO A 60 -18.09 3.58 -5.62
C PRO A 60 -17.69 2.40 -6.52
N GLN A 61 -18.68 1.68 -7.05
CA GLN A 61 -18.47 0.46 -7.83
C GLN A 61 -17.45 0.62 -8.96
N ARG A 62 -17.50 1.73 -9.70
CA ARG A 62 -16.57 1.99 -10.82
C ARG A 62 -15.11 2.11 -10.35
N ILE A 63 -14.89 2.74 -9.20
CA ILE A 63 -13.55 2.93 -8.63
C ILE A 63 -13.05 1.62 -8.02
N HIS A 64 -13.90 0.90 -7.29
CA HIS A 64 -13.57 -0.42 -6.76
C HIS A 64 -13.11 -1.37 -7.87
N MET A 65 -13.87 -1.46 -8.98
CA MET A 65 -13.51 -2.30 -10.13
C MET A 65 -12.16 -1.90 -10.75
N LYS A 66 -11.83 -0.61 -10.79
CA LYS A 66 -10.53 -0.13 -11.29
C LYS A 66 -9.38 -0.45 -10.33
N LEU A 67 -9.61 -0.37 -9.02
CA LEU A 67 -8.59 -0.61 -8.00
C LEU A 67 -8.22 -2.10 -7.86
N ILE A 68 -9.19 -3.01 -8.04
CA ILE A 68 -8.95 -4.45 -7.91
C ILE A 68 -8.50 -5.11 -9.21
N GLN A 69 -8.38 -4.36 -10.32
CA GLN A 69 -8.00 -4.90 -11.60
C GLN A 69 -6.54 -5.40 -11.55
N PRO A 70 -6.26 -6.67 -11.91
CA PRO A 70 -4.89 -7.19 -11.90
C PRO A 70 -4.07 -6.57 -13.03
N GLN A 71 -2.76 -6.46 -12.81
CA GLN A 71 -1.81 -5.92 -13.79
C GLN A 71 -1.77 -6.75 -15.09
N ILE A 72 -1.92 -8.07 -14.96
CA ILE A 72 -1.86 -9.00 -16.09
C ILE A 72 -3.21 -9.71 -16.19
N VAL A 73 -3.86 -9.58 -17.35
CA VAL A 73 -5.12 -10.25 -17.66
C VAL A 73 -4.93 -11.13 -18.89
N THR A 74 -4.97 -12.45 -18.71
CA THR A 74 -4.92 -13.42 -19.81
C THR A 74 -6.32 -13.85 -20.22
N LYS A 75 -6.58 -13.95 -21.53
CA LYS A 75 -7.85 -14.47 -22.04
C LYS A 75 -7.83 -16.00 -22.04
N ALA A 76 -8.84 -16.62 -21.43
CA ALA A 76 -9.01 -18.07 -21.48
C ALA A 76 -9.20 -18.56 -22.93
N GLY A 77 -8.65 -19.74 -23.25
CA GLY A 77 -8.83 -20.37 -24.56
C GLY A 77 -7.97 -19.80 -25.70
N ARG A 78 -7.04 -18.87 -25.41
CA ARG A 78 -6.12 -18.33 -26.42
C ARG A 78 -4.66 -18.62 -26.06
N ILE A 79 -3.90 -19.12 -27.02
CA ILE A 79 -2.44 -19.30 -26.88
C ILE A 79 -1.78 -17.91 -26.83
N ILE A 80 -0.98 -17.67 -25.80
CA ILE A 80 -0.16 -16.47 -25.65
C ILE A 80 1.07 -16.64 -26.53
N LYS A 81 1.15 -15.85 -27.61
CA LYS A 81 2.34 -15.83 -28.47
C LYS A 81 3.43 -14.95 -27.83
N PRO A 82 4.72 -15.23 -28.08
CA PRO A 82 5.79 -14.32 -27.72
C PRO A 82 5.58 -12.92 -28.31
N LEU A 83 6.17 -11.91 -27.68
CA LEU A 83 6.17 -10.55 -28.20
C LEU A 83 7.12 -10.45 -29.39
N ASP A 84 6.62 -9.86 -30.48
CA ASP A 84 7.44 -9.51 -31.65
C ASP A 84 8.06 -8.12 -31.47
N LYS A 85 9.26 -7.92 -32.03
CA LYS A 85 10.02 -6.66 -31.90
C LYS A 85 9.30 -5.43 -32.48
N SER A 86 8.36 -5.63 -33.41
CA SER A 86 7.58 -4.55 -34.02
C SER A 86 6.71 -3.80 -33.02
N ILE A 87 6.29 -4.43 -31.92
CA ILE A 87 5.42 -3.82 -30.91
C ILE A 87 6.15 -2.71 -30.14
N LEU A 88 7.49 -2.76 -30.05
CA LEU A 88 8.30 -1.73 -29.39
C LEU A 88 8.35 -0.41 -30.16
N GLU A 89 8.08 -0.43 -31.48
CA GLU A 89 8.15 0.76 -32.34
C GLU A 89 6.86 1.60 -32.22
N ASP A 90 5.72 0.95 -31.95
CA ASP A 90 4.40 1.57 -31.88
C ASP A 90 4.17 2.40 -30.59
N GLU A 91 4.84 2.09 -29.48
CA GLU A 91 4.70 2.83 -28.20
C GLU A 91 5.36 4.23 -28.23
N SER A 92 6.18 4.53 -29.23
CA SER A 92 6.79 5.87 -29.41
C SER A 92 5.85 6.90 -30.05
N GLY A 93 4.65 6.48 -30.49
CA GLY A 93 3.67 7.31 -31.21
C GLY A 93 2.58 7.97 -30.35
N ASP A 94 2.43 7.57 -29.08
CA ASP A 94 1.30 7.99 -28.21
C ASP A 94 1.66 9.11 -27.19
N GLU A 95 2.81 9.79 -27.36
CA GLU A 95 3.20 10.98 -26.60
C GLU A 95 2.97 12.32 -27.34
N LYS A 96 1.95 12.41 -28.22
CA LYS A 96 1.51 13.70 -28.79
C LYS A 96 0.02 13.98 -28.56
#